data_AF-A0A9X3J4C3-F1
#
_entry.id   AF-A0A9X3J4C3-F1
#
_cell.length_a   1.000
_cell.length_b   1.000
_cell.length_c   1.000
_cell.angle_alpha   90.00
_cell.angle_beta   90.00
_cell.angle_gamma   90.00
#
_symmetry.space_group_name_H-M   'P 1'
#
loop_
_entity.id
_entity.type
_entity.pdbx_description
1 polymer ?
#
loop_
_entity_poly.entity_id
_entity_poly.type
_entity_poly.pdbx_seq_one_letter_code
_entity_poly.pdbx_strand_id
1 'polypeptide(L)'
;MAVDADFVYFATGDPSNVSGVQPAPMNVSRVAKTGGPVTPLFPPMDIGIDQVLVDGDEVFFHQAPADIFAVPKTGGTPRHVWHGVEDERRGMHLDAHDLYFSVTVPQGDISLPGHHFVVRVARTAVVP
;
A
#
# COMPACT_ATOMS: atom_id res chain seq x y z
N MET A 1 -3.20 0.89 9.22
CA MET A 1 -4.60 0.49 9.47
C MET A 1 -5.51 1.51 8.79
N ALA A 2 -6.61 1.06 8.21
CA ALA A 2 -7.64 1.88 7.57
C ALA A 2 -9.04 1.38 7.94
N VAL A 3 -10.09 2.19 7.74
CA VAL A 3 -11.48 1.83 8.06
C VAL A 3 -12.43 2.34 6.98
N ASP A 4 -13.48 1.59 6.67
CA ASP A 4 -14.62 2.09 5.90
C ASP A 4 -15.88 2.12 6.79
N ALA A 5 -17.10 2.06 6.24
CA ALA A 5 -18.32 2.03 7.05
C ALA A 5 -18.37 0.81 7.98
N ASP A 6 -17.95 -0.36 7.51
CA ASP A 6 -18.29 -1.66 8.09
C ASP A 6 -17.07 -2.41 8.65
N PHE A 7 -15.88 -2.17 8.10
CA PHE A 7 -14.68 -2.95 8.38
C PHE A 7 -13.48 -2.10 8.82
N VAL A 8 -12.60 -2.76 9.58
CA VAL A 8 -11.22 -2.30 9.85
C VAL A 8 -10.27 -3.16 9.03
N TYR A 9 -9.31 -2.53 8.37
CA TYR A 9 -8.30 -3.13 7.48
C TYR A 9 -6.90 -2.91 8.04
N PHE A 10 -6.07 -3.95 8.09
CA PHE A 10 -4.74 -3.87 8.68
C PHE A 10 -3.79 -4.92 8.10
N ALA A 11 -2.50 -4.58 8.11
CA ALA A 11 -1.44 -5.53 7.81
C ALA A 11 -1.38 -6.59 8.92
N THR A 12 -1.29 -7.86 8.54
CA THR A 12 -1.15 -9.01 9.45
C THR A 12 0.07 -9.81 9.04
N GLY A 13 0.85 -10.28 10.02
CA GLY A 13 2.11 -10.99 9.79
C GLY A 13 3.18 -10.55 10.77
N ASP A 14 4.45 -10.80 10.44
CA ASP A 14 5.59 -10.37 11.25
C ASP A 14 6.01 -8.93 10.91
N PRO A 15 5.86 -7.97 11.84
CA PRO A 15 6.19 -6.57 11.58
C PRO A 15 7.71 -6.31 11.49
N SER A 16 8.57 -7.28 11.80
CA SER A 16 10.02 -7.13 11.62
C SER A 16 10.44 -7.01 10.15
N ASN A 17 9.54 -7.35 9.21
CA ASN A 17 9.75 -7.24 7.76
C ASN A 17 9.35 -5.86 7.17
N VAL A 18 9.00 -4.86 8.00
CA VAL A 18 8.66 -3.52 7.48
C VAL A 18 9.83 -2.84 6.77
N SER A 19 11.08 -3.23 7.06
CA SER A 19 12.29 -2.74 6.38
C SER A 19 12.68 -3.53 5.13
N GLY A 20 11.98 -4.63 4.79
CA GLY A 20 12.34 -5.52 3.68
C GLY A 20 13.65 -6.30 3.88
N VAL A 21 14.27 -6.22 5.07
CA VAL A 21 15.59 -6.83 5.35
C VAL A 21 15.48 -8.34 5.58
N GLN A 22 14.33 -8.85 6.04
CA GLN A 22 14.10 -10.28 6.21
C GLN A 22 12.70 -10.68 5.75
N PRO A 23 12.55 -11.54 4.73
CA PRO A 23 11.26 -11.96 4.25
C PRO A 23 10.49 -12.68 5.36
N ALA A 24 9.32 -12.13 5.69
CA ALA A 24 8.36 -12.77 6.56
C ALA A 24 6.95 -12.64 5.97
N PRO A 25 6.11 -13.68 6.12
CA PRO A 25 4.81 -13.71 5.47
C PRO A 25 3.87 -12.66 6.06
N MET A 26 3.43 -11.73 5.22
CA MET A 26 2.43 -10.70 5.54
C MET A 26 1.28 -10.71 4.54
N ASN A 27 0.13 -10.19 4.96
CA ASN A 27 -0.99 -9.84 4.08
C ASN A 27 -1.76 -8.63 4.62
N VAL A 28 -2.80 -8.23 3.87
CA VAL A 28 -3.85 -7.37 4.41
C VAL A 28 -5.04 -8.22 4.83
N SER A 29 -5.52 -7.99 6.04
CA SER A 29 -6.72 -8.61 6.59
C SER A 29 -7.78 -7.57 6.94
N ARG A 30 -9.03 -8.01 7.09
CA ARG A 30 -10.14 -7.21 7.59
C ARG A 30 -10.88 -7.88 8.74
N VAL A 31 -11.50 -7.06 9.58
CA VAL A 31 -12.45 -7.50 10.62
C VAL A 31 -13.65 -6.56 10.63
N ALA A 32 -14.85 -7.09 10.85
CA ALA A 32 -16.03 -6.25 11.00
C ALA A 32 -15.89 -5.36 12.24
N LYS A 33 -16.37 -4.11 12.17
CA LYS A 33 -16.33 -3.18 13.31
C LYS A 33 -17.16 -3.66 14.50
N THR A 34 -18.16 -4.49 14.25
CA THR A 34 -18.94 -5.20 15.27
C THR A 34 -18.15 -6.31 15.96
N GLY A 35 -16.91 -6.57 15.54
CA GLY A 35 -16.11 -7.72 15.94
C GLY A 35 -16.39 -8.96 15.10
N GLY A 36 -15.68 -10.05 15.40
CA GLY A 36 -15.78 -11.32 14.67
C GLY A 36 -14.41 -11.84 14.21
N PRO A 37 -14.40 -12.87 13.35
CA PRO A 37 -13.16 -13.44 12.84
C PRO A 37 -12.43 -12.47 11.91
N VAL A 38 -11.10 -12.45 12.01
CA VAL A 38 -10.23 -11.77 11.05
C VAL A 38 -10.22 -12.57 9.75
N THR A 39 -10.46 -11.90 8.63
CA THR A 39 -10.48 -12.51 7.29
C THR A 39 -9.35 -11.93 6.44
N PRO A 40 -8.41 -12.74 5.95
CA PRO A 40 -7.38 -12.26 5.01
C PRO A 40 -8.00 -11.92 3.65
N LEU A 41 -7.51 -10.85 3.01
CA LEU A 41 -7.92 -10.48 1.65
C LEU A 41 -7.15 -11.28 0.59
N PHE A 42 -5.94 -11.73 0.92
CA PHE A 42 -5.12 -12.59 0.09
C PHE A 42 -4.22 -13.50 0.97
N PRO A 43 -3.74 -14.64 0.44
CA PRO A 43 -2.80 -15.50 1.18
C PRO A 43 -1.54 -14.73 1.60
N PRO A 44 -0.93 -15.02 2.76
CA PRO A 44 0.34 -14.40 3.14
C PRO A 44 1.43 -14.56 2.08
N MET A 45 2.19 -13.49 1.85
CA MET A 45 3.32 -13.43 0.91
C MET A 45 4.55 -12.86 1.64
N ASP A 46 5.74 -13.19 1.18
CA ASP A 46 7.00 -12.69 1.76
C ASP A 46 7.26 -11.23 1.36
N ILE A 47 6.48 -10.32 1.96
CA ILE A 47 6.46 -8.89 1.65
C ILE A 47 6.41 -8.06 2.93
N GLY A 48 6.92 -6.83 2.89
CA GLY A 48 6.71 -5.85 3.95
C GLY A 48 5.49 -4.97 3.64
N ILE A 49 4.61 -4.73 4.61
CA ILE A 49 3.47 -3.80 4.47
C ILE A 49 3.50 -2.78 5.61
N ASP A 50 3.68 -1.51 5.28
CA ASP A 50 3.79 -0.42 6.26
C ASP A 50 2.60 0.54 6.26
N GLN A 51 1.82 0.57 5.17
CA GLN A 51 0.65 1.43 5.03
C GLN A 51 -0.50 0.72 4.30
N VAL A 52 -1.72 1.02 4.75
CA VAL A 52 -2.98 0.55 4.15
C VAL A 52 -3.92 1.75 4.02
N LEU A 53 -4.56 1.88 2.87
CA LEU A 53 -5.65 2.83 2.57
C LEU A 53 -6.87 2.07 2.05
N VAL A 54 -8.04 2.69 2.10
CA VAL A 54 -9.29 2.08 1.67
C VAL A 54 -10.16 3.10 0.93
N ASP A 55 -10.79 2.67 -0.16
CA ASP A 55 -11.73 3.49 -0.93
C ASP A 55 -12.67 2.59 -1.74
N GLY A 56 -13.92 3.04 -1.96
CA GLY A 56 -14.92 2.32 -2.75
C GLY A 56 -14.94 0.82 -2.48
N ASP A 57 -14.50 0.02 -3.46
CA ASP A 57 -14.44 -1.44 -3.43
C ASP A 57 -13.02 -2.00 -3.25
N GLU A 58 -12.00 -1.16 -3.06
CA GLU A 58 -10.59 -1.55 -3.06
C GLU A 58 -9.87 -1.17 -1.75
N VAL A 59 -8.80 -1.92 -1.49
CA VAL A 59 -7.83 -1.67 -0.43
C VAL A 59 -6.48 -1.49 -1.09
N PHE A 60 -5.82 -0.37 -0.83
CA PHE A 60 -4.49 -0.08 -1.33
C PHE A 60 -3.48 -0.31 -0.22
N PHE A 61 -2.32 -0.87 -0.56
CA PHE A 61 -1.25 -1.08 0.40
C PHE A 61 0.10 -0.78 -0.23
N HIS A 62 0.98 -0.23 0.60
CA HIS A 62 2.37 -0.05 0.24
C HIS A 62 3.11 -1.34 0.58
N GLN A 63 3.74 -1.91 -0.44
CA GLN A 63 4.66 -3.01 -0.32
C GLN A 63 6.07 -2.41 -0.20
N ALA A 64 6.67 -2.51 0.98
CA ALA A 64 8.04 -2.07 1.19
C ALA A 64 9.00 -2.87 0.28
N PRO A 65 10.02 -2.21 -0.31
CA PRO A 65 10.41 -0.83 -0.03
C PRO A 65 9.69 0.24 -0.86
N ALA A 66 9.05 -0.10 -1.99
CA ALA A 66 8.69 0.94 -2.97
C ALA A 66 7.52 0.63 -3.91
N ASP A 67 6.74 -0.44 -3.72
CA ASP A 67 5.65 -0.75 -4.64
C ASP A 67 4.28 -0.46 -4.02
N ILE A 68 3.29 -0.16 -4.85
CA ILE A 68 1.91 0.06 -4.41
C ILE A 68 1.01 -0.93 -5.11
N PHE A 69 0.20 -1.62 -4.33
CA PHE A 69 -0.76 -2.61 -4.80
C PHE A 69 -2.17 -2.27 -4.36
N ALA A 70 -3.14 -2.81 -5.09
CA ALA A 70 -4.55 -2.76 -4.76
C ALA A 70 -5.13 -4.18 -4.70
N VAL A 71 -6.08 -4.42 -3.81
CA VAL A 71 -6.83 -5.68 -3.74
C VAL A 71 -8.31 -5.38 -3.49
N PRO A 72 -9.27 -6.13 -4.07
CA PRO A 72 -10.67 -5.97 -3.75
C PRO A 72 -10.93 -6.16 -2.25
N LYS A 73 -11.87 -5.40 -1.69
CA LYS A 73 -12.32 -5.56 -0.29
C LYS A 73 -12.90 -6.95 0.00
N THR A 74 -13.38 -7.64 -1.03
CA THR A 74 -13.86 -9.03 -0.97
C THR A 74 -12.73 -10.06 -0.96
N GLY A 75 -11.49 -9.62 -1.17
CA GLY A 75 -10.32 -10.46 -1.38
C GLY A 75 -10.11 -10.82 -2.84
N GLY A 76 -8.93 -11.38 -3.13
CA GLY A 76 -8.50 -11.77 -4.47
C GLY A 76 -6.99 -11.57 -4.67
N THR A 77 -6.57 -11.61 -5.93
CA THR A 77 -5.16 -11.36 -6.29
C THR A 77 -4.85 -9.86 -6.23
N PRO A 78 -3.79 -9.43 -5.51
CA PRO A 78 -3.33 -8.05 -5.57
C PRO A 78 -2.91 -7.65 -6.99
N ARG A 79 -3.31 -6.44 -7.39
CA ARG A 79 -2.98 -5.79 -8.66
C ARG A 79 -1.92 -4.73 -8.42
N HIS A 80 -0.88 -4.73 -9.25
CA HIS A 80 0.19 -3.74 -9.16
C HIS A 80 -0.28 -2.39 -9.71
N VAL A 81 -0.22 -1.34 -8.89
CA VAL A 81 -0.70 0.02 -9.22
C VAL A 81 0.47 0.91 -9.60
N TRP A 82 1.61 0.75 -8.93
CA TRP A 82 2.77 1.61 -9.14
C TRP A 82 4.06 0.91 -8.73
N HIS A 83 5.06 0.97 -9.61
CA HIS A 83 6.41 0.47 -9.36
C HIS A 83 7.34 1.59 -8.90
N GLY A 84 8.09 1.34 -7.83
CA GLY A 84 9.14 2.23 -7.36
C GLY A 84 10.56 1.81 -7.61
N VAL A 85 11.42 2.79 -7.83
CA VAL A 85 12.85 2.64 -7.56
C VAL A 85 13.12 2.92 -6.08
N GLU A 86 14.09 2.23 -5.48
CA GLU A 86 14.49 2.40 -4.09
C GLU A 86 14.74 3.88 -3.76
N ASP A 87 13.85 4.48 -2.96
CA ASP A 87 14.16 5.32 -1.78
C ASP A 87 12.83 5.81 -1.15
N GLU A 88 12.87 5.96 0.17
CA GLU A 88 11.78 6.12 1.13
C GLU A 88 10.57 6.94 0.65
N ARG A 89 9.43 6.27 0.45
CA ARG A 89 8.14 6.97 0.30
C ARG A 89 7.53 7.26 1.65
N ARG A 90 7.13 8.51 1.85
CA ARG A 90 6.42 8.94 3.07
C ARG A 90 4.97 9.24 2.73
N GLY A 91 4.09 8.34 3.18
CA GLY A 91 2.65 8.55 3.16
C GLY A 91 2.03 8.53 1.76
N MET A 92 1.18 7.55 1.54
CA MET A 92 0.19 7.55 0.48
C MET A 92 -1.11 8.18 1.01
N HIS A 93 -1.80 8.90 0.14
CA HIS A 93 -3.14 9.45 0.31
C HIS A 93 -3.98 9.17 -0.93
N LEU A 94 -5.30 9.21 -0.80
CA LEU A 94 -6.24 8.84 -1.85
C LEU A 94 -7.42 9.80 -1.84
N ASP A 95 -7.88 10.20 -3.03
CA ASP A 95 -9.20 10.77 -3.25
C ASP A 95 -10.07 9.81 -4.09
N ALA A 96 -11.25 10.26 -4.55
CA ALA A 96 -12.17 9.41 -5.32
C ALA A 96 -11.60 8.90 -6.66
N HIS A 97 -10.49 9.47 -7.15
CA HIS A 97 -9.94 9.19 -8.48
C HIS A 97 -8.47 8.77 -8.45
N ASP A 98 -7.67 9.31 -7.54
CA ASP A 98 -6.22 9.30 -7.63
C ASP A 98 -5.53 8.97 -6.30
N LEU A 99 -4.43 8.22 -6.40
CA LEU A 99 -3.44 8.07 -5.35
C LEU A 99 -2.40 9.19 -5.44
N TYR A 100 -2.03 9.72 -4.28
CA TYR A 100 -0.99 10.71 -4.10
C TYR A 100 0.05 10.16 -3.14
N PHE A 101 1.33 10.26 -3.49
CA PHE A 101 2.40 9.82 -2.61
C PHE A 101 3.68 10.61 -2.87
N SER A 102 4.49 10.75 -1.83
CA SER A 102 5.79 11.40 -1.96
C SER A 102 6.86 10.42 -2.46
N VAL A 103 7.74 10.89 -3.35
CA VAL A 103 8.92 10.17 -3.83
C VAL A 103 10.16 11.04 -3.69
N THR A 104 11.31 10.43 -3.41
CA THR A 104 12.58 11.13 -3.33
C THR A 104 13.33 11.03 -4.67
N VAL A 105 13.39 12.15 -5.40
CA VAL A 105 14.11 12.48 -6.66
C VAL A 105 14.34 11.40 -7.75
N PRO A 106 13.98 11.65 -9.03
CA PRO A 106 14.67 11.02 -10.16
C PRO A 106 16.04 11.70 -10.32
N GLN A 107 17.14 10.96 -10.13
CA GLN A 107 18.51 11.47 -10.36
C GLN A 107 18.57 12.29 -11.67
N GLY A 108 18.88 13.59 -11.58
CA GLY A 108 18.93 14.50 -12.73
C GLY A 108 19.61 15.84 -12.46
N ASP A 109 20.09 16.49 -13.52
CA ASP A 109 21.06 17.61 -13.53
C ASP A 109 20.55 18.98 -13.00
N ILE A 110 19.33 19.06 -12.47
CA ILE A 110 18.75 20.31 -11.98
C ILE A 110 18.53 20.22 -10.47
N SER A 111 19.32 20.98 -9.71
CA SER A 111 19.20 21.06 -8.24
C SER A 111 17.96 21.90 -7.86
N LEU A 112 16.93 21.24 -7.34
CA LEU A 112 15.79 21.89 -6.69
C LEU A 112 15.97 21.82 -5.17
N PRO A 113 15.66 22.90 -4.42
CA PRO A 113 15.65 22.86 -2.96
C PRO A 113 14.45 22.02 -2.49
N GLY A 114 14.71 20.75 -2.21
CA GLY A 114 13.71 19.77 -1.77
C GLY A 114 13.79 18.49 -2.58
N HIS A 115 14.11 17.38 -1.92
CA HIS A 115 14.30 16.08 -2.56
C HIS A 115 12.97 15.33 -2.80
N HIS A 116 11.82 15.86 -2.38
CA HIS A 116 10.54 15.15 -2.39
C HIS A 116 9.56 15.73 -3.41
N PHE A 117 8.99 14.86 -4.25
CA PHE A 117 7.93 15.20 -5.21
C PHE A 117 6.64 14.47 -4.81
N VAL A 118 5.48 15.11 -5.02
CA VAL A 118 4.19 14.40 -4.95
C VAL A 118 3.87 13.86 -6.34
N VAL A 119 3.75 12.54 -6.42
CA VAL A 119 3.28 11.83 -7.62
C VAL A 119 1.77 11.64 -7.49
N ARG A 120 1.06 11.82 -8.59
CA ARG A 120 -0.35 11.48 -8.75
C ARG A 120 -0.46 10.31 -9.72
N VAL A 121 -1.13 9.24 -9.30
CA VAL A 121 -1.41 8.06 -10.14
C VAL A 121 -2.91 7.76 -10.08
N ALA A 122 -3.53 7.47 -11.21
CA ALA A 122 -4.92 7.04 -11.23
C ALA A 122 -5.09 5.75 -10.39
N ARG A 123 -6.10 5.67 -9.54
CA ARG A 123 -6.30 4.49 -8.67
C ARG A 123 -6.50 3.17 -9.43
N THR A 124 -6.93 3.28 -10.68
CA THR A 124 -7.16 2.17 -11.61
C THR A 124 -5.92 1.82 -12.44
N ALA A 125 -4.77 2.47 -12.23
CA ALA A 125 -3.55 2.21 -12.99
C ALA A 125 -3.09 0.77 -12.81
N VAL A 126 -2.59 0.16 -13.89
CA VAL A 126 -2.02 -1.19 -13.86
C VAL A 126 -0.62 -1.12 -14.42
N VAL A 127 0.35 -1.53 -13.61
CA VAL A 127 1.74 -1.68 -14.05
C VAL A 127 1.99 -3.17 -14.31
N PRO A 128 2.59 -3.54 -15.45
CA PRO A 128 2.93 -4.93 -15.75
C PRO A 128 4.00 -5.50 -14.79
#